data_AF-A0A5G2R6U7-F1
#
_entry.id   AF-A0A5G2R6U7-F1
#
_cell.length_a   1.000
_cell.length_b   1.000
_cell.length_c   1.000
_cell.angle_alpha   90.00
_cell.angle_beta   90.00
_cell.angle_gamma   90.00
#
_symmetry.space_group_name_H-M   'P 1'
#
loop_
_entity.id
_entity.type
_entity.pdbx_description
1 polymer ?
#
loop_
_entity_poly.entity_id
_entity_poly.type
_entity_poly.pdbx_seq_one_letter_code
_entity_poly.pdbx_strand_id
1 'polypeptide(L)'
;PGSPAPSTCTAGQPPHPQSPWGPAHCSCCGWGHSQPAAQAKYLQLCLACGFDVLAVKSALSHFLCLRWALGQAAHLLALLRGSGALAGRPLMVHVLSLGGYTFAQMLLLMSQDPGCHNSMAQRLRGHIFNSLVVGSLDRIALGECARARVGTQTELDPR
;
A
#
# COMPACT_ATOMS: atom_id res chain seq x y z
N PRO A 1 9.21 8.68 44.37
CA PRO A 1 8.30 8.92 43.21
C PRO A 1 9.10 8.87 41.90
N GLY A 2 9.35 7.65 41.42
CA GLY A 2 10.22 7.37 40.27
C GLY A 2 9.43 7.28 38.97
N SER A 3 10.00 7.82 37.90
CA SER A 3 9.49 7.87 36.53
C SER A 3 9.12 6.50 35.95
N PRO A 4 8.16 6.40 35.00
CA PRO A 4 7.86 5.15 34.31
C PRO A 4 8.93 4.84 33.25
N ALA A 5 9.35 3.58 33.19
CA ALA A 5 10.30 3.04 32.23
C ALA A 5 9.70 2.96 30.81
N PRO A 6 10.52 3.09 29.74
CA PRO A 6 10.06 2.89 28.37
C PRO A 6 9.75 1.42 28.12
N SER A 7 8.62 1.17 27.45
CA SER A 7 8.13 -0.16 27.08
C SER A 7 9.12 -0.85 26.15
N THR A 8 9.79 -1.89 26.64
CA THR A 8 10.66 -2.77 25.85
C THR A 8 9.83 -3.68 24.96
N CYS A 9 9.95 -3.54 23.65
CA CYS A 9 9.51 -4.55 22.69
C CYS A 9 10.41 -5.78 22.82
N THR A 10 9.91 -6.83 23.45
CA THR A 10 10.60 -8.13 23.57
C THR A 10 10.81 -8.73 22.17
N ALA A 11 12.07 -8.89 21.80
CA ALA A 11 12.47 -9.65 20.61
C ALA A 11 12.38 -11.15 20.91
N GLY A 12 11.63 -11.89 20.09
CA GLY A 12 11.68 -13.33 20.07
C GLY A 12 10.58 -13.96 19.23
N GLN A 13 10.92 -14.43 18.02
CA GLN A 13 10.42 -15.70 17.48
C GLN A 13 11.24 -16.17 16.25
N PRO A 14 11.51 -17.48 16.11
CA PRO A 14 12.26 -18.09 15.00
C PRO A 14 11.43 -18.14 13.70
N PRO A 15 12.01 -18.46 12.53
CA PRO A 15 11.33 -18.32 11.24
C PRO A 15 10.07 -19.17 11.15
N HIS A 16 8.97 -18.53 10.73
CA HIS A 16 7.66 -19.15 10.56
C HIS A 16 7.69 -20.28 9.52
N PRO A 17 6.88 -21.35 9.71
CA PRO A 17 6.68 -22.38 8.70
C PRO A 17 6.10 -21.76 7.43
N GLN A 18 6.61 -22.16 6.27
CA GLN A 18 6.03 -21.78 4.99
C GLN A 18 4.58 -22.28 4.94
N SER A 19 3.64 -21.34 4.89
CA SER A 19 2.22 -21.64 4.81
C SER A 19 1.92 -22.39 3.49
N PRO A 20 1.05 -23.42 3.48
CA PRO A 20 0.68 -24.14 2.26
C PRO A 20 -0.15 -23.30 1.27
N TRP A 21 -0.52 -22.07 1.65
CA TRP A 21 -1.31 -21.13 0.88
C TRP A 21 -0.39 -20.11 0.17
N GLY A 22 -0.67 -19.80 -1.10
CA GLY A 22 0.14 -18.91 -1.96
C GLY A 22 0.38 -17.49 -1.40
N PRO A 23 1.05 -16.59 -2.12
CA PRO A 23 1.28 -15.23 -1.64
C PRO A 23 -0.03 -14.49 -1.32
N ALA A 24 -0.03 -13.67 -0.28
CA ALA A 24 -1.12 -12.72 -0.04
C ALA A 24 -1.04 -11.59 -1.06
N HIS A 25 -2.16 -11.29 -1.70
CA HIS A 25 -2.29 -10.21 -2.68
C HIS A 25 -3.18 -9.10 -2.13
N CYS A 26 -2.62 -7.92 -1.90
CA CYS A 26 -3.40 -6.75 -1.49
C CYS A 26 -3.64 -5.86 -2.72
N SER A 27 -4.90 -5.67 -3.08
CA SER A 27 -5.30 -4.80 -4.18
C SER A 27 -5.82 -3.47 -3.63
N CYS A 28 -5.03 -2.41 -3.79
CA CYS A 28 -5.39 -1.03 -3.44
C CYS A 28 -6.08 -0.35 -4.63
N CYS A 29 -7.40 -0.27 -4.59
CA CYS A 29 -8.22 0.26 -5.68
C CYS A 29 -8.78 1.65 -5.35
N GLY A 30 -8.39 2.66 -6.13
CA GLY A 30 -8.96 4.02 -6.09
C GLY A 30 -10.28 4.16 -6.85
N TRP A 31 -11.19 3.20 -6.73
CA TRP A 31 -12.32 3.05 -7.66
C TRP A 31 -13.56 3.79 -7.14
N GLY A 32 -13.69 5.06 -7.52
CA GLY A 32 -14.88 5.86 -7.21
C GLY A 32 -16.15 5.44 -7.98
N HIS A 33 -16.00 4.86 -9.19
CA HIS A 33 -17.12 4.66 -10.12
C HIS A 33 -17.16 3.29 -10.84
N SER A 34 -16.30 2.34 -10.47
CA SER A 34 -16.32 1.01 -11.10
C SER A 34 -17.59 0.23 -10.75
N GLN A 35 -18.20 -0.43 -11.73
CA GLN A 35 -19.30 -1.35 -11.48
C GLN A 35 -18.84 -2.48 -10.53
N PRO A 36 -19.59 -2.79 -9.45
CA PRO A 36 -19.23 -3.87 -8.52
C PRO A 36 -18.97 -5.22 -9.20
N ALA A 37 -19.67 -5.49 -10.30
CA ALA A 37 -19.47 -6.70 -11.10
C ALA A 37 -18.07 -6.78 -11.76
N ALA A 38 -17.51 -5.65 -12.19
CA ALA A 38 -16.15 -5.60 -12.76
C ALA A 38 -15.10 -5.86 -11.67
N GLN A 39 -15.32 -5.31 -10.47
CA GLN A 39 -14.47 -5.56 -9.31
C GLN A 39 -14.50 -7.04 -8.91
N ALA A 40 -15.69 -7.63 -8.85
CA ALA A 40 -15.84 -9.04 -8.50
C ALA A 40 -15.09 -9.96 -9.49
N LYS A 41 -15.19 -9.71 -10.80
CA LYS A 41 -14.45 -10.46 -11.83
C LYS A 41 -12.94 -10.37 -11.63
N TYR A 42 -12.42 -9.18 -11.34
CA TYR A 42 -10.99 -8.99 -11.12
C TYR A 42 -10.49 -9.74 -9.88
N LEU A 43 -11.24 -9.67 -8.78
CA LEU A 43 -10.92 -10.41 -7.56
C LEU A 43 -10.99 -11.92 -7.77
N GLN A 44 -11.99 -12.40 -8.51
CA GLN A 44 -12.13 -13.81 -8.87
C GLN A 44 -10.95 -14.32 -9.69
N LEU A 45 -10.40 -13.51 -10.60
CA LEU A 45 -9.20 -13.88 -11.35
C LEU A 45 -8.00 -14.07 -10.42
N CYS A 46 -7.77 -13.14 -9.48
CA CYS A 46 -6.69 -13.25 -8.52
C CYS A 46 -6.86 -14.48 -7.61
N LEU A 47 -8.09 -14.76 -7.15
CA LEU A 47 -8.41 -15.96 -6.37
C LEU A 47 -8.18 -17.24 -7.19
N ALA A 48 -8.58 -17.26 -8.47
CA ALA A 48 -8.36 -18.39 -9.38
C ALA A 48 -6.87 -18.66 -9.65
N CYS A 49 -6.02 -17.63 -9.57
CA CYS A 49 -4.57 -17.77 -9.61
C CYS A 49 -3.94 -18.26 -8.28
N GLY A 50 -4.74 -18.55 -7.25
CA GLY A 50 -4.28 -19.06 -5.97
C GLY A 50 -3.79 -18.00 -4.99
N PHE A 51 -4.09 -16.73 -5.23
CA PHE A 51 -3.78 -15.64 -4.29
C PHE A 51 -4.91 -15.42 -3.30
N ASP A 52 -4.56 -15.17 -2.04
CA ASP A 52 -5.53 -14.64 -1.07
C ASP A 52 -5.62 -13.12 -1.20
N VAL A 53 -6.81 -12.61 -1.48
CA VAL A 53 -6.98 -11.22 -1.91
C VAL A 53 -7.57 -10.34 -0.82
N LEU A 54 -6.85 -9.28 -0.45
CA LEU A 54 -7.40 -8.15 0.31
C LEU A 54 -7.74 -7.01 -0.65
N ALA A 55 -9.03 -6.75 -0.85
CA ALA A 55 -9.48 -5.62 -1.66
C ALA A 55 -9.66 -4.38 -0.78
N VAL A 56 -8.90 -3.33 -1.07
CA VAL A 56 -9.00 -2.04 -0.38
C VAL A 56 -9.66 -1.04 -1.30
N LYS A 57 -10.74 -0.42 -0.81
CA LYS A 57 -11.43 0.65 -1.54
C LYS A 57 -10.97 2.01 -1.03
N SER A 58 -10.31 2.78 -1.88
CA SER A 58 -9.95 4.17 -1.59
C SER A 58 -10.96 5.12 -2.25
N ALA A 59 -11.61 5.94 -1.44
CA ALA A 59 -12.43 7.06 -1.90
C ALA A 59 -11.57 8.25 -2.36
N LEU A 60 -12.13 9.12 -3.21
CA LEU A 60 -11.50 10.36 -3.66
C LEU A 60 -11.14 11.29 -2.49
N SER A 61 -11.91 11.26 -1.40
CA SER A 61 -11.61 12.01 -0.19
C SER A 61 -10.25 11.66 0.41
N HIS A 62 -9.82 10.40 0.33
CA HIS A 62 -8.48 9.97 0.76
C HIS A 62 -7.37 10.51 -0.14
N PHE A 63 -7.66 10.91 -1.37
CA PHE A 63 -6.71 11.59 -2.24
C PHE A 63 -6.65 13.10 -1.95
N LEU A 64 -7.81 13.71 -1.68
CA LEU A 64 -7.92 15.15 -1.45
C LEU A 64 -7.48 15.59 -0.05
N CYS A 65 -7.60 14.73 0.97
CA CYS A 65 -7.25 15.06 2.34
C CYS A 65 -6.15 14.12 2.87
N LEU A 66 -4.95 14.67 3.07
CA LEU A 66 -3.79 13.96 3.60
C LEU A 66 -4.07 13.27 4.94
N ARG A 67 -4.83 13.91 5.84
CA ARG A 67 -5.17 13.33 7.15
C ARG A 67 -5.98 12.05 7.04
N TRP A 68 -6.97 12.02 6.14
CA TRP A 68 -7.78 10.82 5.91
C TRP A 68 -6.97 9.74 5.19
N ALA A 69 -6.09 10.13 4.27
CA ALA A 69 -5.17 9.22 3.61
C ALA A 69 -4.23 8.50 4.60
N LEU A 70 -3.66 9.25 5.54
CA LEU A 70 -2.80 8.72 6.60
C LEU A 70 -3.58 7.79 7.54
N GLY A 71 -4.80 8.16 7.92
CA GLY A 71 -5.68 7.29 8.71
C GLY A 71 -5.99 5.96 8.01
N GLN A 72 -6.32 6.01 6.72
CA GLN A 72 -6.56 4.82 5.91
C GLN A 72 -5.30 3.95 5.79
N ALA A 73 -4.14 4.56 5.54
CA ALA A 73 -2.87 3.85 5.45
C ALA A 73 -2.50 3.17 6.77
N ALA A 74 -2.65 3.85 7.90
CA ALA A 74 -2.40 3.29 9.23
C ALA A 74 -3.35 2.11 9.53
N HIS A 75 -4.63 2.24 9.17
CA HIS A 75 -5.60 1.16 9.32
C HIS A 75 -5.23 -0.08 8.49
N LEU A 76 -4.80 0.11 7.24
CA LEU A 76 -4.34 -1.00 6.38
C LEU A 76 -3.08 -1.67 6.91
N LEU A 77 -2.13 -0.88 7.40
CA LEU A 77 -0.92 -1.41 8.04
C LEU A 77 -1.29 -2.23 9.28
N ALA A 78 -2.24 -1.77 10.10
CA ALA A 78 -2.72 -2.53 11.24
C ALA A 78 -3.37 -3.85 10.83
N LEU A 79 -4.20 -3.86 9.78
CA LEU A 79 -4.83 -5.09 9.26
C LEU A 79 -3.82 -6.10 8.71
N LEU A 80 -2.81 -5.63 7.98
CA LEU A 80 -1.76 -6.49 7.41
C LEU A 80 -0.76 -7.02 8.45
N ARG A 81 -0.68 -6.35 9.60
CA ARG A 81 0.15 -6.74 10.75
C ARG A 81 -0.57 -7.63 11.76
N GLY A 82 -1.87 -7.44 11.95
CA GLY A 82 -2.68 -8.17 12.93
C GLY A 82 -2.67 -9.68 12.68
N SER A 83 -3.16 -10.47 13.63
CA SER A 83 -3.14 -11.94 13.64
C SER A 83 -4.09 -12.62 12.62
N GLY A 84 -4.51 -11.92 11.56
CA GLY A 84 -5.44 -12.43 10.56
C GLY A 84 -4.80 -13.39 9.54
N ALA A 85 -5.61 -13.92 8.63
CA ALA A 85 -5.21 -14.88 7.58
C ALA A 85 -4.08 -14.39 6.64
N LEU A 86 -3.81 -13.08 6.66
CA LEU A 86 -2.77 -12.44 5.87
C LEU A 86 -1.49 -12.22 6.67
N ALA A 87 -1.47 -12.41 7.98
CA ALA A 87 -0.29 -12.19 8.83
C ALA A 87 0.85 -13.15 8.47
N GLY A 88 2.10 -12.68 8.55
CA GLY A 88 3.31 -13.48 8.27
C GLY A 88 3.55 -13.88 6.81
N ARG A 89 2.55 -13.76 5.92
CA ARG A 89 2.65 -14.22 4.53
C ARG A 89 3.36 -13.22 3.60
N PRO A 90 4.07 -13.68 2.55
CA PRO A 90 4.58 -12.81 1.51
C PRO A 90 3.45 -11.97 0.91
N LEU A 91 3.69 -10.67 0.74
CA LEU A 91 2.72 -9.69 0.31
C LEU A 91 3.08 -9.16 -1.08
N MET A 92 2.15 -9.24 -2.02
CA MET A 92 2.20 -8.56 -3.30
C MET A 92 1.13 -7.47 -3.33
N VAL A 93 1.47 -6.25 -3.73
CA VAL A 93 0.53 -5.12 -3.70
C VAL A 93 0.17 -4.68 -5.12
N HIS A 94 -1.07 -4.87 -5.55
CA HIS A 94 -1.55 -4.29 -6.80
C HIS A 94 -2.20 -2.95 -6.51
N VAL A 95 -1.72 -1.92 -7.19
CA VAL A 95 -2.08 -0.54 -6.93
C VAL A 95 -2.73 0.03 -8.18
N LEU A 96 -4.01 0.42 -8.06
CA LEU A 96 -4.82 0.86 -9.18
C LEU A 96 -5.26 2.31 -9.00
N SER A 97 -5.01 3.13 -10.03
CA SER A 97 -5.51 4.52 -10.09
C SER A 97 -5.15 5.33 -8.85
N LEU A 98 -6.13 5.99 -8.21
CA LEU A 98 -5.96 6.77 -6.97
C LEU A 98 -5.48 5.93 -5.78
N GLY A 99 -5.56 4.60 -5.86
CA GLY A 99 -4.98 3.68 -4.86
C GLY A 99 -3.46 3.86 -4.71
N GLY A 100 -2.80 4.44 -5.73
CA GLY A 100 -1.41 4.89 -5.68
C GLY A 100 -1.10 5.77 -4.49
N TYR A 101 -1.97 6.73 -4.22
CA TYR A 101 -1.78 7.66 -3.11
C TYR A 101 -1.85 6.93 -1.76
N THR A 102 -2.85 6.08 -1.56
CA THR A 102 -2.97 5.27 -0.33
C THR A 102 -1.73 4.39 -0.11
N PHE A 103 -1.22 3.76 -1.16
CA PHE A 103 -0.01 2.94 -1.06
C PHE A 103 1.24 3.78 -0.74
N ALA A 104 1.39 4.96 -1.36
CA ALA A 104 2.47 5.89 -1.03
C ALA A 104 2.41 6.33 0.44
N GLN A 105 1.22 6.61 0.97
CA GLN A 105 1.05 6.93 2.39
C GLN A 105 1.43 5.75 3.30
N MET A 106 1.15 4.51 2.92
CA MET A 106 1.62 3.34 3.66
C MET A 106 3.15 3.27 3.66
N LEU A 107 3.80 3.44 2.50
CA LEU A 107 5.27 3.46 2.40
C LEU A 107 5.89 4.57 3.27
N LEU A 108 5.28 5.75 3.29
CA LEU A 108 5.71 6.86 4.14
C LEU A 108 5.64 6.48 5.62
N LEU A 109 4.51 5.95 6.10
CA LEU A 109 4.36 5.52 7.48
C LEU A 109 5.35 4.41 7.87
N MET A 110 5.60 3.46 6.96
CA MET A 110 6.60 2.42 7.18
C MET A 110 8.02 2.98 7.30
N SER A 111 8.35 4.02 6.52
CA SER A 111 9.68 4.65 6.56
C SER A 111 9.91 5.49 7.82
N GLN A 112 8.85 6.06 8.41
CA GLN A 112 8.92 6.89 9.61
C GLN A 112 9.12 6.07 10.88
N ASP A 113 8.60 4.85 10.92
CA ASP A 113 8.81 3.92 12.02
C ASP A 113 9.21 2.54 11.50
N PRO A 114 10.49 2.36 11.08
CA PRO A 114 10.98 1.11 10.55
C PRO A 114 10.93 0.00 11.60
N GLY A 115 11.13 0.32 12.88
CA GLY A 115 11.12 -0.64 13.98
C GLY A 115 9.76 -1.31 14.11
N CYS A 116 8.69 -0.52 14.13
CA CYS A 116 7.36 -1.08 14.08
C CYS A 116 7.15 -1.84 12.78
N HIS A 117 7.44 -1.27 11.60
CA HIS A 117 6.98 -1.81 10.31
C HIS A 117 7.91 -2.85 9.63
N ASN A 118 9.05 -3.21 10.22
CA ASN A 118 10.04 -4.09 9.60
C ASN A 118 9.45 -5.43 9.11
N SER A 119 8.57 -6.04 9.92
CA SER A 119 7.91 -7.29 9.53
C SER A 119 7.09 -7.16 8.25
N MET A 120 6.44 -6.01 8.02
CA MET A 120 5.67 -5.73 6.81
C MET A 120 6.62 -5.49 5.61
N ALA A 121 7.67 -4.70 5.81
CA ALA A 121 8.68 -4.43 4.77
C ALA A 121 9.35 -5.71 4.26
N GLN A 122 9.72 -6.63 5.16
CA GLN A 122 10.31 -7.93 4.80
C GLN A 122 9.36 -8.85 4.02
N ARG A 123 8.06 -8.66 4.22
CA ARG A 123 7.02 -9.47 3.58
C ARG A 123 6.64 -8.93 2.22
N LEU A 124 6.79 -7.63 1.96
CA LEU A 124 6.50 -7.01 0.67
C LEU A 124 7.47 -7.54 -0.41
N ARG A 125 6.98 -8.45 -1.27
CA ARG A 125 7.78 -9.05 -2.35
C ARG A 125 7.77 -8.25 -3.64
N GLY A 126 6.77 -7.39 -3.81
CA GLY A 126 6.65 -6.54 -4.99
C GLY A 126 5.35 -5.79 -5.03
N HIS A 127 5.26 -4.88 -5.98
CA HIS A 127 4.05 -4.13 -6.27
C HIS A 127 3.83 -4.03 -7.78
N ILE A 128 2.57 -3.99 -8.20
CA ILE A 128 2.16 -3.78 -9.59
C ILE A 128 1.39 -2.48 -9.63
N PHE A 129 1.82 -1.56 -10.49
CA PHE A 129 1.12 -0.32 -10.74
C PHE A 129 0.29 -0.44 -12.00
N ASN A 130 -1.02 -0.20 -11.89
CA ASN A 130 -1.91 -0.18 -13.03
C ASN A 130 -2.63 1.17 -13.09
N SER A 131 -2.34 1.92 -14.16
CA SER A 131 -3.05 3.17 -14.49
C SER A 131 -3.04 4.18 -13.34
N LEU A 132 -1.88 4.38 -12.70
CA LEU A 132 -1.73 5.30 -11.57
C LEU A 132 -2.16 6.72 -11.92
N VAL A 133 -2.78 7.38 -10.94
CA VAL A 133 -3.05 8.81 -11.00
C VAL A 133 -1.90 9.53 -10.29
N VAL A 134 -1.11 10.28 -11.07
CA VAL A 134 0.04 11.05 -10.57
C VAL A 134 0.00 12.45 -11.18
N GLY A 135 0.11 13.48 -10.34
CA GLY A 135 0.13 14.88 -10.80
C GLY A 135 -0.75 15.79 -9.95
N SER A 136 -0.86 17.05 -10.39
CA SER A 136 -1.77 18.03 -9.80
C SER A 136 -3.23 17.73 -10.17
N LEU A 137 -4.16 18.19 -9.33
CA LEU A 137 -5.59 18.02 -9.55
C LEU A 137 -6.04 18.53 -10.92
N ASP A 138 -5.48 19.66 -11.37
CA ASP A 138 -5.80 20.24 -12.69
C ASP A 138 -5.48 19.27 -13.84
N ARG A 139 -4.32 18.61 -13.78
CA ARG A 139 -3.91 17.63 -14.81
C ARG A 139 -4.75 16.36 -14.75
N ILE A 140 -5.17 15.95 -13.56
CA ILE A 140 -6.02 14.78 -13.35
C ILE A 140 -7.44 15.06 -13.86
N ALA A 141 -7.97 16.26 -13.64
CA ALA A 141 -9.30 16.67 -14.10
C ALA A 141 -9.40 16.73 -15.62
N LEU A 142 -8.30 17.06 -16.31
CA LEU A 142 -8.20 17.10 -17.77
C LEU A 142 -7.96 15.71 -18.40
N GLY A 143 -7.75 14.66 -17.59
CA GLY A 143 -7.46 13.32 -18.09
C GLY A 143 -6.11 13.21 -18.81
N GLU A 144 -5.17 14.13 -18.53
CA GLU A 144 -3.88 14.17 -19.20
C GLU A 144 -3.00 12.99 -18.75
N CYS A 145 -2.81 12.00 -19.64
CA CYS A 145 -1.76 11.00 -19.48
C CYS A 145 -0.41 11.64 -19.83
N ALA A 146 0.20 12.33 -18.86
CA ALA A 146 1.54 12.86 -19.04
C ALA A 146 2.57 11.71 -19.00
N ARG A 147 3.44 11.64 -20.02
CA ARG A 147 4.58 10.73 -20.02
C ARG A 147 5.49 11.12 -18.86
N ALA A 148 5.69 10.20 -17.90
CA ALA A 148 6.63 10.41 -16.81
C ALA A 148 8.02 10.67 -17.41
N ARG A 149 8.50 11.92 -17.30
CA ARG A 149 9.89 12.24 -17.63
C ARG A 149 10.74 11.76 -16.46
N VAL A 150 11.48 10.68 -16.65
CA VAL A 150 12.62 10.35 -15.79
C VAL A 150 13.58 11.53 -15.91
N GLY A 151 13.86 12.19 -14.78
CA GLY A 151 14.60 13.45 -14.76
C GLY A 151 15.94 13.33 -15.46
N THR A 152 16.14 14.13 -16.50
CA THR A 152 17.48 14.57 -16.88
C THR A 152 17.99 15.46 -15.78
N GLN A 153 19.13 15.06 -15.22
CA GLN A 153 19.98 15.79 -14.29
C GLN A 153 19.95 17.29 -14.60
N THR A 154 19.48 18.11 -13.66
CA THR A 154 19.63 19.55 -13.74
C THR A 154 21.12 19.84 -13.62
N GLU A 155 21.78 20.09 -14.75
CA GLU A 155 23.10 20.71 -14.80
C GLU A 155 22.99 22.07 -14.11
N LEU A 156 23.72 22.23 -13.00
CA LEU A 156 23.91 23.50 -12.33
C LEU A 156 24.79 24.37 -13.23
N ASP A 157 24.18 25.38 -13.86
CA ASP A 157 24.87 26.49 -14.51
C ASP A 157 25.57 27.35 -13.44
N PRO A 158 26.92 27.46 -13.46
CA PRO A 158 27.62 28.38 -12.58
C PRO A 158 27.76 29.73 -13.28
N ARG A 159 27.04 30.73 -12.78
CA ARG A 159 27.38 32.15 -12.99
C ARG A 159 27.58 32.84 -11.65
#